data_AF-A0A0B1STE6-F1
#
_entry.id   AF-A0A0B1STE6-F1
#
_cell.length_a   1.000
_cell.length_b   1.000
_cell.length_c   1.000
_cell.angle_alpha   90.00
_cell.angle_beta   90.00
_cell.angle_gamma   90.00
#
_symmetry.space_group_name_H-M   'P 1'
#
loop_
_entity.id
_entity.type
_entity.pdbx_description
1 polymer ?
#
loop_
_entity_poly.entity_id
_entity_poly.type
_entity_poly.pdbx_seq_one_letter_code
_entity_poly.pdbx_strand_id
1 'polypeptide(L)'
;MGADANCTKEELVTALRSSQCKAVITNSSLLSKVTAAAKDCPSVKTIICVRSSKDEVLPEGVAAWEDVIQTHTGHFEKIQSSADDPAFIQYQTGVPESRNGIVMSHKSISTMVKISTE
;
A
#
# COMPACT_ATOMS: atom_id res chain seq x y z
N MET A 1 -3.52 3.45 -0.41
CA MET A 1 -4.41 3.30 -1.57
C MET A 1 -4.91 1.86 -1.61
N GLY A 2 -6.21 1.64 -1.40
CA GLY A 2 -6.84 0.40 -1.85
C GLY A 2 -7.13 0.59 -3.33
N ALA A 3 -6.23 0.16 -4.20
CA ALA A 3 -6.53 0.13 -5.62
C ALA A 3 -7.62 -0.92 -5.81
N ASP A 4 -8.77 -0.51 -6.33
CA ASP A 4 -9.77 -1.45 -6.81
C ASP A 4 -9.47 -1.81 -8.27
N ALA A 5 -10.29 -2.67 -8.87
CA ALA A 5 -10.13 -3.06 -10.27
C ALA A 5 -10.16 -1.85 -11.24
N ASN A 6 -10.80 -0.75 -10.84
CA ASN A 6 -11.07 0.41 -11.68
C ASN A 6 -9.92 1.42 -11.69
N CYS A 7 -9.00 1.37 -10.72
CA CYS A 7 -7.83 2.25 -10.69
C CYS A 7 -6.96 2.07 -11.95
N THR A 8 -6.66 3.17 -12.63
CA THR A 8 -5.82 3.17 -13.84
C THR A 8 -4.33 3.02 -13.51
N LYS A 9 -3.50 2.68 -14.51
CA LYS A 9 -2.04 2.62 -14.31
C LYS A 9 -1.51 4.01 -13.92
N GLU A 10 -2.03 5.05 -14.55
CA GLU A 10 -1.62 6.44 -14.38
C GLU A 10 -1.89 6.90 -12.94
N GLU A 11 -3.08 6.61 -12.41
CA GLU A 11 -3.43 6.91 -11.01
C GLU A 11 -2.52 6.16 -10.01
N LEU A 12 -2.15 4.91 -10.31
CA LEU A 12 -1.15 4.17 -9.52
C LEU A 12 0.20 4.88 -9.56
N VAL A 13 0.70 5.26 -10.75
CA VAL A 13 1.99 5.97 -10.89
C VAL A 13 1.98 7.26 -10.09
N THR A 14 0.90 8.03 -10.17
CA THR A 14 0.75 9.28 -9.41
C THR A 14 0.82 9.01 -7.92
N ALA A 15 0.05 8.05 -7.40
CA ALA A 15 0.05 7.71 -5.97
C ALA A 15 1.40 7.17 -5.47
N LEU A 16 2.06 6.30 -6.25
CA LEU A 16 3.37 5.74 -5.91
C LEU A 16 4.45 6.82 -5.91
N ARG A 17 4.43 7.72 -6.90
CA ARG A 17 5.41 8.81 -7.02
C ARG A 17 5.19 9.90 -5.96
N SER A 18 3.95 10.29 -5.68
CA SER A 18 3.66 11.32 -4.68
C SER A 18 3.95 10.84 -3.26
N SER A 19 3.68 9.56 -2.95
CA SER A 19 3.98 8.98 -1.65
C SER A 19 5.45 8.65 -1.44
N GLN A 20 6.25 8.54 -2.51
CA GLN A 20 7.64 8.05 -2.47
C GLN A 20 7.76 6.71 -1.74
N CYS A 21 6.74 5.86 -1.85
CA CYS A 21 6.69 4.60 -1.12
C CYS A 21 7.81 3.66 -1.56
N LYS A 22 8.32 2.88 -0.61
CA LYS A 22 9.38 1.88 -0.84
C LYS A 22 8.85 0.47 -1.06
N ALA A 23 7.68 0.17 -0.51
CA ALA A 23 7.05 -1.13 -0.60
C ALA A 23 5.60 -0.99 -1.05
N VAL A 24 5.13 -1.95 -1.85
CA VAL A 24 3.74 -2.07 -2.29
C VAL A 24 3.24 -3.44 -1.91
N ILE A 25 2.09 -3.49 -1.23
CA ILE A 25 1.35 -4.74 -0.98
C ILE A 25 0.18 -4.77 -1.96
N THR A 26 0.02 -5.86 -2.69
CA THR A 26 -1.01 -6.03 -3.72
C THR A 26 -1.55 -7.47 -3.71
N ASN A 27 -2.43 -7.79 -4.66
CA ASN A 27 -2.99 -9.12 -4.87
C ASN A 27 -2.81 -9.55 -6.33
N SER A 28 -3.10 -10.82 -6.63
CA SER A 28 -2.95 -11.40 -7.96
C SER A 28 -3.65 -10.61 -9.06
N SER A 29 -4.86 -10.13 -8.80
CA SER A 29 -5.68 -9.45 -9.80
C SER A 29 -5.14 -8.07 -10.20
N LEU A 30 -4.36 -7.43 -9.32
CA LEU A 30 -3.77 -6.12 -9.57
C LEU A 30 -2.26 -6.17 -9.86
N LEU A 31 -1.62 -7.33 -9.68
CA LEU A 31 -0.17 -7.48 -9.75
C LEU A 31 0.43 -6.98 -11.06
N SER A 32 -0.18 -7.31 -12.20
CA SER A 32 0.31 -6.89 -13.52
C SER A 32 0.30 -5.37 -13.67
N LYS A 33 -0.78 -4.72 -13.21
CA LYS A 33 -0.96 -3.27 -13.24
C LYS A 33 0.02 -2.56 -12.29
N VAL A 34 0.17 -3.08 -11.07
CA VAL A 34 1.11 -2.56 -10.06
C VAL A 34 2.56 -2.69 -10.55
N THR A 35 2.94 -3.84 -11.09
CA THR A 35 4.29 -4.06 -11.62
C THR A 35 4.59 -3.13 -12.79
N ALA A 36 3.60 -2.89 -13.66
CA ALA A 36 3.75 -1.93 -14.75
C ALA A 36 3.92 -0.48 -14.25
N ALA A 37 3.16 -0.06 -13.23
CA ALA A 37 3.29 1.27 -12.64
C ALA A 37 4.61 1.46 -11.88
N ALA A 38 5.07 0.43 -11.15
CA ALA A 38 6.31 0.48 -10.37
C ALA A 38 7.56 0.73 -11.23
N LYS A 39 7.56 0.33 -12.51
CA LYS A 39 8.65 0.63 -13.46
C LYS A 39 8.88 2.14 -13.63
N ASP A 40 7.84 2.94 -13.46
CA ASP A 40 7.88 4.40 -13.61
C ASP A 40 8.14 5.13 -12.26
N CYS A 41 8.40 4.36 -11.18
CA CYS A 41 8.48 4.81 -9.80
C CYS A 41 9.73 4.25 -9.09
N PRO A 42 10.91 4.90 -9.21
CA PRO A 42 12.18 4.37 -8.70
C PRO A 42 12.27 4.27 -7.17
N SER A 43 11.35 4.89 -6.43
CA SER A 43 11.28 4.74 -4.97
C SER A 43 10.83 3.35 -4.54
N VAL A 44 10.06 2.64 -5.39
CA VAL A 44 9.52 1.31 -5.12
C VAL A 44 10.63 0.28 -5.24
N LYS A 45 10.92 -0.40 -4.13
CA LYS A 45 11.98 -1.41 -4.02
C LYS A 45 11.45 -2.81 -3.79
N THR A 46 10.23 -2.94 -3.29
CA THR A 46 9.65 -4.22 -2.90
C THR A 46 8.18 -4.28 -3.28
N ILE A 47 7.78 -5.34 -3.98
CA ILE A 47 6.38 -5.65 -4.25
C ILE A 47 6.06 -6.96 -3.55
N ILE A 48 5.02 -6.96 -2.73
CA ILE A 48 4.54 -8.11 -1.96
C ILE A 48 3.15 -8.47 -2.50
N CYS A 49 2.97 -9.70 -2.95
CA CYS A 49 1.71 -10.17 -3.52
C CYS A 49 1.02 -11.16 -2.59
N VAL A 50 -0.23 -10.85 -2.22
CA VAL A 50 -1.17 -11.82 -1.64
C VAL A 50 -1.73 -12.67 -2.78
N ARG A 51 -1.30 -13.92 -2.85
CA ARG A 51 -1.67 -14.84 -3.93
C ARG A 51 -3.12 -15.30 -3.80
N SER A 52 -3.75 -15.57 -4.93
CA SER A 52 -5.09 -16.16 -4.99
C SER A 52 -5.04 -17.68 -4.79
N SER A 53 -3.90 -18.30 -5.11
CA SER A 53 -3.60 -19.71 -4.89
C SER A 53 -2.12 -19.91 -4.54
N LYS A 54 -1.79 -20.94 -3.77
CA LYS A 54 -0.39 -21.29 -3.45
C LYS A 54 0.42 -21.73 -4.66
N ASP A 55 -0.23 -22.24 -5.70
CA ASP A 55 0.43 -22.71 -6.92
C ASP A 55 0.67 -21.56 -7.93
N GLU A 56 0.19 -20.35 -7.62
CA GLU A 56 0.41 -19.18 -8.46
C GLU A 56 1.90 -18.81 -8.50
N VAL A 57 2.45 -18.80 -9.71
CA VAL A 57 3.84 -18.41 -9.98
C VAL A 57 3.92 -16.89 -10.05
N LEU A 58 4.73 -16.29 -9.18
CA LEU A 58 4.95 -14.86 -9.16
C LEU A 58 6.09 -14.45 -10.11
N PRO A 59 6.03 -13.24 -10.71
CA PRO A 59 7.14 -12.68 -11.46
C PRO A 59 8.40 -12.52 -10.62
N GLU A 60 9.56 -12.51 -11.28
CA GLU A 60 10.83 -12.21 -10.62
C GLU A 60 10.79 -10.84 -9.91
N GLY A 61 11.34 -10.79 -8.70
CA GLY A 61 11.36 -9.58 -7.86
C GLY A 61 10.09 -9.30 -7.08
N VAL A 62 9.07 -10.17 -7.16
CA VAL A 62 7.84 -10.09 -6.35
C VAL A 62 7.90 -11.13 -5.22
N ALA A 63 7.72 -10.68 -3.97
CA ALA A 63 7.67 -11.57 -2.82
C ALA A 63 6.25 -12.09 -2.58
N ALA A 64 6.10 -13.38 -2.27
CA ALA A 64 4.82 -13.92 -1.82
C ALA A 64 4.54 -13.48 -0.38
N TRP A 65 3.30 -13.08 -0.09
CA TRP A 65 2.88 -12.67 1.25
C TRP A 65 3.15 -13.76 2.29
N GLU A 66 2.92 -15.03 1.95
CA GLU A 66 3.11 -16.16 2.88
C GLU A 66 4.55 -16.29 3.35
N ASP A 67 5.51 -16.04 2.45
CA ASP A 67 6.93 -16.11 2.77
C ASP A 67 7.36 -14.93 3.66
N VAL A 68 6.80 -13.74 3.39
CA VAL A 68 7.06 -12.53 4.18
C VAL A 68 6.57 -12.70 5.61
N ILE A 69 5.36 -13.23 5.83
CA ILE A 69 4.81 -13.36 7.19
C ILE A 69 5.41 -14.53 7.99
N GLN A 70 5.97 -15.52 7.31
CA GLN A 70 6.68 -16.63 7.98
C GLN A 70 8.09 -16.23 8.42
N THR A 71 8.62 -15.12 7.90
CA THR A 71 9.92 -14.62 8.30
C THR A 71 9.87 -14.18 9.76
N HIS A 72 10.74 -14.77 10.58
CA HIS A 72 10.82 -14.43 12.01
C HIS A 72 11.22 -12.96 12.14
N THR A 73 10.31 -12.14 12.68
CA THR A 73 10.62 -10.76 13.03
C THR A 73 11.28 -10.74 14.41
N GLY A 74 12.39 -10.00 14.53
CA GLY A 74 13.06 -9.81 15.82
C GLY A 74 12.27 -8.87 16.74
N HIS A 75 12.98 -8.20 17.64
CA HIS A 75 12.40 -7.13 18.45
C HIS A 75 11.87 -6.01 17.54
N PHE A 76 10.56 -5.77 17.58
CA PHE A 76 9.96 -4.57 16.99
C PHE A 76 10.08 -3.42 17.99
N GLU A 77 10.87 -2.41 17.67
CA GLU A 77 10.88 -1.18 18.46
C GLU A 77 9.56 -0.44 18.23
N LYS A 78 8.85 -0.15 19.34
CA LYS A 78 7.68 0.70 19.26
C LYS A 78 8.15 2.12 18.96
N ILE A 79 7.94 2.54 17.72
CA ILE A 79 8.14 3.94 17.33
C ILE A 79 7.17 4.80 18.14
N GLN A 80 7.70 5.77 18.90
CA GLN A 80 6.88 6.78 19.54
C GLN A 80 6.44 7.78 18.47
N SER A 81 5.17 7.68 18.05
CA SER A 81 4.52 8.67 17.19
C SER A 81 3.61 9.60 18.00
N SER A 82 3.52 10.85 17.57
CA SER A 82 2.51 11.79 18.04
C SER A 82 1.14 11.42 17.49
N ALA A 83 0.08 11.79 18.22
CA ALA A 83 -1.29 11.63 17.74
C ALA A 83 -1.54 12.44 16.45
N ASP A 84 -0.83 13.54 16.24
CA ASP A 84 -0.95 14.41 15.07
C ASP A 84 -0.04 13.98 13.91
N ASP A 85 0.85 12.99 14.09
CA ASP A 85 1.71 12.49 13.02
C ASP A 85 0.89 11.82 11.90
N PRO A 86 1.30 11.95 10.63
CA PRO A 86 0.66 11.25 9.52
C PRO A 86 0.70 9.73 9.70
N ALA A 87 -0.48 9.11 9.67
CA ALA A 87 -0.64 7.66 9.80
C ALA A 87 -1.04 7.00 8.48
N PHE A 88 -1.75 7.72 7.61
CA PHE A 88 -2.29 7.17 6.37
C PHE A 88 -2.47 8.25 5.30
N ILE A 89 -2.24 7.88 4.04
CA ILE A 89 -2.57 8.70 2.88
C ILE A 89 -3.57 7.95 2.00
N GLN A 90 -4.75 8.52 1.82
CA GLN A 90 -5.76 8.01 0.93
C GLN A 90 -5.65 8.68 -0.44
N TYR A 91 -5.49 7.88 -1.49
CA TYR A 91 -5.58 8.36 -2.86
C TYR A 91 -6.98 8.13 -3.42
N GLN A 92 -7.55 9.15 -4.06
CA GLN A 92 -8.85 9.11 -4.74
C GLN A 92 -8.67 8.98 -6.25
N THR A 93 -9.51 8.17 -6.89
CA THR A 93 -9.57 8.02 -8.35
C THR A 93 -10.55 9.03 -8.96
N GLY A 94 -10.36 9.38 -10.23
CA GLY A 94 -11.27 10.28 -10.97
C GLY A 94 -11.24 11.75 -10.54
N VAL A 95 -10.25 12.17 -9.76
CA VAL A 95 -10.04 13.57 -9.33
C VAL A 95 -8.70 14.12 -9.84
N PRO A 96 -8.51 15.44 -9.98
CA PRO A 96 -7.23 16.01 -10.38
C PRO A 96 -6.10 15.61 -9.42
N GLU A 97 -4.88 15.38 -9.96
CA GLU A 97 -3.72 14.92 -9.18
C GLU A 97 -3.42 15.81 -7.96
N SER A 98 -3.59 17.12 -8.08
CA SER A 98 -3.36 18.06 -6.98
C SER A 98 -4.30 17.90 -5.78
N ARG A 99 -5.36 17.09 -5.93
CA ARG A 99 -6.38 16.85 -4.91
C ARG A 99 -6.56 15.37 -4.59
N ASN A 100 -5.73 14.49 -5.14
CA ASN A 100 -5.98 13.06 -5.03
C ASN A 100 -5.52 12.49 -3.68
N GLY A 101 -4.60 13.12 -2.96
CA GLY A 101 -4.05 12.64 -1.68
C GLY A 101 -4.65 13.31 -0.45
N ILE A 102 -5.31 12.54 0.40
CA ILE A 102 -5.80 12.99 1.72
C ILE A 102 -4.91 12.38 2.80
N VAL A 103 -4.20 13.24 3.55
CA VAL A 103 -3.36 12.83 4.68
C VAL A 103 -4.19 12.78 5.95
N MET A 104 -4.14 11.67 6.67
CA MET A 104 -4.83 11.46 7.94
C MET A 104 -3.83 11.15 9.05
N SER A 105 -4.00 11.81 10.20
CA SER A 105 -3.19 11.56 11.40
C SER A 105 -3.68 10.32 12.16
N HIS A 106 -2.88 9.84 13.11
CA HIS A 106 -3.30 8.81 14.05
C HIS A 106 -4.61 9.20 14.77
N LYS A 107 -4.68 10.45 15.25
CA LYS A 107 -5.87 11.00 15.94
C LYS A 107 -7.09 10.98 15.04
N SER A 108 -6.96 11.48 13.80
CA SER A 108 -8.06 11.52 12.83
C SER A 108 -8.66 10.12 12.62
N ILE A 109 -7.82 9.10 12.42
CA ILE A 109 -8.26 7.72 12.21
C ILE A 109 -8.90 7.14 13.47
N SER A 110 -8.24 7.26 14.63
CA SER A 110 -8.73 6.68 15.88
C SER A 110 -10.08 7.25 16.31
N THR A 111 -10.35 8.54 16.06
CA THR A 111 -11.65 9.15 16.42
C THR A 111 -12.79 8.81 15.45
N MET A 112 -12.48 8.38 14.22
CA MET A 112 -13.50 7.97 13.24
C MET A 112 -13.98 6.53 13.47
N VAL A 113 -13.17 5.68 14.10
CA VAL A 113 -13.54 4.30 14.41
C VAL A 113 -14.38 4.27 15.68
N LYS A 114 -15.67 3.97 15.54
CA LYS A 114 -16.54 3.67 16.68
C LYS A 114 -16.21 2.24 17.14
N ILE A 115 -15.40 2.12 18.19
CA ILE A 115 -15.17 0.82 18.82
C ILE A 115 -16.43 0.50 19.63
N SER A 116 -17.32 -0.31 19.04
CA SER A 116 -18.39 -0.95 19.81
C SER A 116 -17.73 -2.03 20.66
N THR A 117 -17.56 -1.77 21.95
CA THR A 117 -17.31 -2.83 22.93
C THR A 117 -18.65 -3.50 23.24
N GLU A 118 -18.83 -4.74 22.79
CA GLU A 118 -19.81 -5.67 23.36
C GLU A 118 -19.35 -6.17 24.73
#